data_AF-A0A6A4H4Y6-F1
#
_entry.id   AF-A0A6A4H4Y6-F1
#
_cell.length_a   1.000
_cell.length_b   1.000
_cell.length_c   1.000
_cell.angle_alpha   90.00
_cell.angle_beta   90.00
_cell.angle_gamma   90.00
#
_symmetry.space_group_name_H-M   'P 1'
#
loop_
_entity.id
_entity.type
_entity.pdbx_description
1 polymer ?
#
loop_
_entity_poly.entity_id
_entity_poly.type
_entity_poly.pdbx_seq_one_letter_code
_entity_poly.pdbx_strand_id
1 'polypeptide(L)'
;LAAETLDPRLSLCIETRSKYLHSILKEPSKLDDGGFFNTRNASALQSTIASLRARRTPTLISLSKGEDNYRNGKGARDQANVAARKDRANYVNVSPQPMLQVTGAKLTTLTQGLAYKIIKDIQTKKNEMVRRRTEGNLNRIKDSIQDRFDYIPTSESIWKAIRHKDLEKKTRDFMWIITHDAYWTGTHWLRGSMGPELQERAFCALCGKVDDFRHILTKCESPGQNIIWHLAGKVWDLKKKYCTLDLPQSGRHPGLWTGQGKRWR
;
A
#
# COMPACT_ATOMS: atom_id res chain seq x y z
N LEU A 1 26.01 17.88 14.18
CA LEU A 1 25.57 17.17 15.41
C LEU A 1 26.63 17.29 16.51
N ALA A 2 26.28 17.16 17.80
CA ALA A 2 27.27 17.23 18.90
C ALA A 2 28.44 16.23 18.72
N ALA A 3 28.15 15.07 18.12
CA ALA A 3 29.13 14.05 17.77
C ALA A 3 30.17 14.50 16.71
N GLU A 4 29.81 15.47 15.87
CA GLU A 4 30.65 16.02 14.79
C GLU A 4 31.38 17.29 15.23
N THR A 5 30.82 18.04 16.18
CA THR A 5 31.37 19.33 16.63
C THR A 5 32.37 19.20 17.79
N LEU A 6 32.23 18.17 18.63
CA LEU A 6 33.14 17.94 19.75
C LEU A 6 34.35 17.13 19.33
N ASP A 7 35.52 17.49 19.85
CA ASP A 7 36.78 16.77 19.61
C ASP A 7 36.57 15.25 19.71
N PRO A 8 36.90 14.46 18.68
CA PRO A 8 36.78 13.01 18.69
C PRO A 8 37.58 12.30 19.79
N ARG A 9 38.51 12.99 20.46
CA ARG A 9 39.32 12.49 21.59
C ARG A 9 38.67 12.67 22.96
N LEU A 10 37.58 13.44 23.04
CA LEU A 10 36.85 13.65 24.29
C LEU A 10 35.65 12.71 24.40
N SER A 11 35.45 12.12 25.57
CA SER A 11 34.25 11.32 25.86
C SER A 11 33.00 12.18 25.72
N LEU A 12 31.96 11.62 25.08
CA LEU A 12 30.70 12.31 24.83
C LEU A 12 29.60 11.73 25.72
N CYS A 13 28.94 12.56 26.53
CA CYS A 13 27.74 12.19 27.28
C CYS A 13 26.52 12.88 26.67
N ILE A 14 25.54 12.11 26.22
CA ILE A 14 24.29 12.59 25.65
C ILE A 14 23.14 12.23 26.58
N GLU A 15 22.55 13.24 27.19
CA GLU A 15 21.29 13.08 27.93
C GLU A 15 20.11 13.34 26.99
N THR A 16 19.15 12.40 26.92
CA THR A 16 17.94 12.57 26.11
C THR A 16 16.68 12.36 26.94
N ARG A 17 15.61 13.06 26.57
CA ARG A 17 14.23 12.82 27.08
C ARG A 17 13.43 11.89 26.16
N SER A 18 13.93 11.63 24.96
CA SER A 18 13.24 10.79 23.99
C SER A 18 13.46 9.33 24.31
N LYS A 19 12.43 8.68 24.87
CA LYS A 19 12.41 7.22 25.09
C LYS A 19 12.65 6.46 23.78
N TYR A 20 12.13 6.98 22.67
CA TYR A 20 12.31 6.41 21.33
C TYR A 20 13.78 6.41 20.90
N LEU A 21 14.46 7.56 20.96
CA LEU A 21 15.88 7.64 20.59
C LEU A 21 16.75 6.80 21.53
N HIS A 22 16.48 6.84 22.84
CA HIS A 22 17.19 6.01 23.80
C HIS A 22 17.01 4.51 23.50
N SER A 23 15.80 4.05 23.18
CA SER A 23 15.55 2.64 22.83
C SER A 23 16.27 2.20 21.57
N ILE A 24 16.34 3.07 20.56
CA ILE A 24 17.03 2.77 19.29
C ILE A 24 18.54 2.74 19.48
N LEU A 25 19.10 3.74 20.15
CA LEU A 25 20.54 3.87 20.34
C LEU A 25 21.10 2.87 21.34
N LYS A 26 20.25 2.24 22.16
CA LYS A 26 20.64 1.11 23.01
C LYS A 26 21.02 -0.13 22.21
N GLU A 27 20.37 -0.34 21.06
CA GLU A 27 20.59 -1.52 20.22
C GLU A 27 20.48 -1.14 18.72
N PRO A 28 21.44 -0.35 18.20
CA PRO A 28 21.38 0.15 16.83
C PRO A 28 21.50 -0.99 15.79
N SER A 29 22.09 -2.12 16.16
CA SER A 29 22.28 -3.29 15.28
C SER A 29 20.99 -3.80 14.67
N LYS A 30 19.85 -3.72 15.39
CA LYS A 30 18.54 -4.14 14.86
C LYS A 30 18.10 -3.30 13.65
N LEU A 31 18.42 -2.01 13.64
CA LEU A 31 18.11 -1.14 12.51
C LEU A 31 19.04 -1.40 11.33
N ASP A 32 20.33 -1.62 11.61
CA ASP A 32 21.32 -1.94 10.58
C ASP A 32 21.02 -3.28 9.91
N ASP A 33 20.73 -4.31 10.71
CA ASP A 33 20.39 -5.65 10.23
C ASP A 33 19.15 -5.60 9.34
N GLY A 34 18.16 -4.76 9.69
CA GLY A 34 16.97 -4.50 8.89
C GLY A 34 17.15 -3.51 7.73
N GLY A 35 18.35 -2.94 7.56
CA GLY A 35 18.64 -1.95 6.53
C GLY A 35 17.78 -0.69 6.62
N PHE A 36 17.35 -0.32 7.82
CA PHE A 36 16.43 0.80 8.09
C PHE A 36 15.08 0.71 7.36
N PHE A 37 14.69 -0.48 6.88
CA PHE A 37 13.44 -0.69 6.17
C PHE A 37 12.23 -0.27 7.02
N ASN A 38 11.31 0.49 6.42
CA ASN A 38 10.09 1.02 7.06
C ASN A 38 10.34 1.79 8.39
N THR A 39 11.54 2.33 8.57
CA THR A 39 11.90 3.11 9.76
C THR A 39 11.60 4.59 9.53
N ARG A 40 10.90 5.23 10.48
CA ARG A 40 10.66 6.67 10.43
C ARG A 40 11.99 7.42 10.54
N ASN A 41 12.16 8.45 9.71
CA ASN A 41 13.39 9.27 9.68
C ASN A 41 14.67 8.44 9.46
N ALA A 42 14.59 7.38 8.65
CA ALA A 42 15.68 6.43 8.38
C ALA A 42 17.01 7.13 8.05
N SER A 43 17.01 8.12 7.15
CA SER A 43 18.21 8.87 6.76
C SER A 43 18.88 9.61 7.93
N ALA A 44 18.08 10.30 8.75
CA ALA A 44 18.58 11.02 9.91
C ALA A 44 19.13 10.06 10.99
N LEU A 45 18.46 8.92 11.23
CA LEU A 45 18.95 7.89 12.16
C LEU A 45 20.24 7.25 11.67
N GLN A 46 20.32 6.93 10.38
CA GLN A 46 21.49 6.34 9.76
C GLN A 46 22.70 7.29 9.84
N SER A 47 22.51 8.57 9.52
CA SER A 47 23.53 9.62 9.69
C SER A 47 23.95 9.76 11.15
N THR A 48 23.00 9.80 12.09
CA THR A 48 23.31 9.92 13.53
C THR A 48 24.13 8.72 14.02
N ILE A 49 23.74 7.50 13.68
CA ILE A 49 24.47 6.28 14.08
C ILE A 49 25.86 6.26 13.45
N ALA A 50 26.01 6.65 12.19
CA ALA A 50 27.31 6.76 11.54
C ALA A 50 28.21 7.81 12.21
N SER A 51 27.69 9.00 12.51
CA SER A 51 28.45 10.06 13.20
C SER A 51 28.87 9.65 14.62
N LEU A 52 28.05 8.86 15.32
CA LEU A 52 28.42 8.29 16.62
C LEU A 52 29.53 7.23 16.49
N ARG A 53 29.47 6.37 15.46
CA ARG A 53 30.48 5.34 15.18
C ARG A 53 31.82 5.90 14.71
N ALA A 54 31.83 7.08 14.09
CA ALA A 54 33.05 7.75 13.66
C ALA A 54 33.93 8.21 14.85
N ARG A 55 33.37 8.30 16.06
CA ARG A 55 34.11 8.71 17.26
C ARG A 55 35.01 7.59 17.76
N ARG A 56 36.23 7.94 18.17
CA ARG A 56 37.20 6.99 18.74
C ARG A 56 36.95 6.72 20.22
N THR A 57 36.37 7.68 20.92
CA THR A 57 36.03 7.58 22.35
C THR A 57 34.60 7.10 22.57
N PRO A 58 34.32 6.43 23.71
CA PRO A 58 32.98 6.00 24.04
C PRO A 58 31.99 7.17 24.12
N THR A 59 30.78 6.92 23.62
CA THR A 59 29.64 7.82 23.79
C THR A 59 28.65 7.20 24.76
N LEU A 60 28.40 7.88 25.88
CA LEU A 60 27.45 7.46 26.89
C LEU A 60 26.11 8.14 26.63
N ILE A 61 25.04 7.36 26.57
CA ILE A 61 23.69 7.87 26.32
C ILE A 61 22.83 7.51 27.53
N SER A 62 22.22 8.51 28.15
CA SER A 62 21.35 8.32 29.31
C SER A 62 19.97 8.93 29.06
N LEU A 63 18.95 8.27 29.61
CA LEU A 63 17.58 8.78 29.63
C LEU A 63 17.39 9.61 30.90
N SER A 64 17.10 10.91 30.75
CA SER A 64 16.82 11.76 31.91
C SER A 64 15.52 11.32 32.59
N LYS A 65 15.56 10.99 33.88
CA LYS A 65 14.36 10.72 34.69
C LYS A 65 13.68 12.04 35.05
N GLY A 66 12.35 12.05 35.01
CA GLY A 66 11.56 13.27 35.21
C GLY A 66 11.73 13.82 36.61
N GLU A 67 11.92 15.14 36.69
CA GLU A 67 12.07 16.03 37.86
C GLU A 67 13.49 16.41 38.30
N ASP A 68 14.45 15.49 38.43
CA ASP A 68 15.75 15.83 39.08
C ASP A 68 16.78 16.59 38.21
N ASN A 69 16.69 16.52 36.87
CA ASN A 69 17.66 17.17 35.94
C ASN A 69 17.15 18.52 35.38
N TYR A 70 16.50 19.35 36.19
CA TYR A 70 15.88 20.61 35.76
C TYR A 70 16.88 21.60 35.12
N ARG A 71 18.15 21.63 35.55
CA ARG A 71 19.12 22.64 35.07
C ARG A 71 19.65 22.39 33.66
N ASN A 72 20.08 21.18 33.31
CA ASN A 72 20.74 20.92 32.02
C ASN A 72 19.72 20.69 30.87
N GLY A 73 18.59 20.05 31.16
CA GLY A 73 17.58 19.73 30.14
C GLY A 73 16.68 20.92 29.75
N LYS A 74 16.54 21.93 30.60
CA LYS A 74 15.69 23.10 30.34
C LYS A 74 16.24 23.95 29.19
N GLY A 75 17.55 24.24 29.20
CA GLY A 75 18.18 25.00 28.12
C GLY A 75 18.02 24.34 26.75
N ALA A 76 18.21 23.02 26.66
CA ALA A 76 18.02 22.26 25.43
C ALA A 76 16.55 22.30 24.94
N ARG A 77 15.58 22.20 25.87
CA ARG A 77 14.15 22.30 25.54
C ARG A 77 13.77 23.69 25.06
N ASP A 78 14.27 24.72 25.71
CA ASP A 78 13.99 26.12 25.35
C ASP A 78 14.58 26.44 23.97
N GLN A 79 15.81 26.00 23.69
CA GLN A 79 16.41 26.10 22.37
C GLN A 79 15.63 25.34 21.29
N ALA A 80 15.15 24.12 21.60
CA ALA A 80 14.31 23.36 20.67
C ALA A 80 12.97 24.07 20.37
N ASN A 81 12.34 24.68 21.38
CA ASN A 81 11.12 25.47 21.21
C ASN A 81 11.35 26.72 20.35
N VAL A 82 12.47 27.43 20.57
CA VAL A 82 12.86 28.58 19.74
C VAL A 82 13.11 28.13 18.31
N ALA A 83 13.82 27.02 18.11
CA ALA A 83 14.09 26.47 16.77
C ALA A 83 12.80 26.04 16.05
N ALA A 84 11.83 25.46 16.77
CA ALA A 84 10.55 25.04 16.21
C ALA A 84 9.68 26.21 15.72
N ARG A 85 9.93 27.42 16.21
CA ARG A 85 9.23 28.66 15.78
C ARG A 85 9.92 29.37 14.62
N LYS A 86 11.06 28.88 14.12
CA LYS A 86 11.74 29.48 12.97
C LYS A 86 11.04 29.07 11.67
N ASP A 87 10.84 30.03 10.78
CA ASP A 87 10.22 29.79 9.47
C ASP A 87 11.09 28.93 8.53
N ARG A 88 12.41 28.94 8.74
CA ARG A 88 13.36 28.15 7.96
C ARG A 88 14.06 27.13 8.84
N ALA A 89 14.03 25.88 8.38
CA ALA A 89 14.79 24.80 9.00
C ALA A 89 16.29 25.02 8.81
N ASN A 90 17.07 24.70 9.85
CA ASN A 90 18.52 24.66 9.73
C ASN A 90 18.93 23.48 8.84
N TYR A 91 19.96 23.69 8.01
CA TYR A 91 20.56 22.60 7.25
C TYR A 91 21.17 21.57 8.19
N VAL A 92 20.79 20.31 8.02
CA VAL A 92 21.39 19.16 8.72
C VAL A 92 21.92 18.23 7.65
N ASN A 93 23.22 17.97 7.67
CA ASN A 93 23.81 16.97 6.79
C ASN A 93 23.33 15.58 7.24
N VAL A 94 22.43 14.97 6.47
CA VAL A 94 21.90 13.62 6.71
C VAL A 94 22.61 12.55 5.85
N SER A 95 23.72 12.90 5.20
CA SER A 95 24.54 11.96 4.45
C SER A 95 25.65 11.42 5.35
N PRO A 96 25.58 10.15 5.78
CA PRO A 96 26.68 9.51 6.50
C PRO A 96 27.93 9.40 5.63
N GLN A 97 29.10 9.23 6.26
CA GLN A 97 30.32 8.85 5.53
C GLN A 97 30.13 7.48 4.86
N PRO A 98 30.52 7.30 3.59
CA PRO A 98 30.24 6.08 2.84
C PRO A 98 30.72 4.78 3.52
N MET A 99 31.88 4.82 4.18
CA MET A 99 32.44 3.64 4.88
C MET A 99 31.63 3.21 6.11
N LEU A 100 30.83 4.10 6.67
CA LEU A 100 30.00 3.85 7.86
C LEU A 100 28.51 3.71 7.51
N GLN A 101 28.18 3.79 6.21
CA GLN A 101 26.82 3.72 5.72
C GLN A 101 26.38 2.28 5.47
N VAL A 102 25.28 1.89 6.11
CA VAL A 102 24.60 0.63 5.82
C VAL A 102 23.79 0.76 4.52
N THR A 103 24.21 0.10 3.45
CA THR A 103 23.56 0.23 2.13
C THR A 103 22.31 -0.62 1.94
N GLY A 104 21.97 -1.49 2.91
CA GLY A 104 20.79 -2.34 2.86
C GLY A 104 20.67 -3.28 4.06
N ALA A 105 19.69 -4.18 4.03
CA ALA A 105 19.50 -5.17 5.08
C ALA A 105 20.60 -6.23 5.04
N LYS A 106 21.10 -6.63 6.21
CA LYS A 106 22.18 -7.59 6.34
C LYS A 106 21.70 -9.00 6.00
N LEU A 107 22.33 -9.62 5.00
CA LEU A 107 21.89 -10.92 4.46
C LEU A 107 21.92 -12.05 5.50
N THR A 108 22.88 -12.06 6.42
CA THR A 108 23.03 -13.15 7.40
C THR A 108 21.91 -13.17 8.45
N THR A 109 21.26 -12.04 8.70
CA THR A 109 20.14 -11.90 9.64
C THR A 109 18.80 -11.69 8.94
N LEU A 110 18.79 -11.68 7.61
CA LEU A 110 17.61 -11.38 6.81
C LEU A 110 16.64 -12.55 6.82
N THR A 111 15.41 -12.30 7.27
CA THR A 111 14.33 -13.29 7.14
C THR A 111 13.70 -13.21 5.75
N GLN A 112 13.19 -14.33 5.24
CA GLN A 112 12.44 -14.37 3.98
C GLN A 112 11.28 -13.35 3.95
N GLY A 113 10.56 -13.21 5.07
CA GLY A 113 9.45 -12.27 5.20
C GLY A 113 9.90 -10.80 5.10
N LEU A 114 11.05 -10.45 5.69
CA LEU A 114 11.63 -9.11 5.55
C LEU A 114 12.17 -8.88 4.14
N ALA A 115 12.88 -9.86 3.57
CA ALA A 115 13.38 -9.82 2.20
C ALA A 115 12.24 -9.56 1.20
N TYR A 116 11.15 -10.31 1.31
CA TYR A 116 9.97 -10.14 0.46
C TYR A 116 9.41 -8.71 0.53
N LYS A 117 9.27 -8.15 1.74
CA LYS A 117 8.77 -6.78 1.93
C LYS A 117 9.70 -5.73 1.31
N ILE A 118 11.01 -5.87 1.51
CA ILE A 118 12.02 -4.97 0.94
C ILE A 118 11.96 -5.02 -0.60
N ILE A 119 11.97 -6.22 -1.18
CA ILE A 119 11.89 -6.41 -2.63
C ILE A 119 10.61 -5.79 -3.18
N LYS A 120 9.47 -5.99 -2.51
CA LYS A 120 8.19 -5.41 -2.93
C LYS A 120 8.18 -3.89 -2.89
N ASP A 121 8.76 -3.28 -1.86
CA ASP A 121 8.90 -1.82 -1.78
C ASP A 121 9.78 -1.27 -2.92
N ILE A 122 10.92 -1.93 -3.20
CA ILE A 122 11.80 -1.56 -4.33
C ILE A 122 11.04 -1.66 -5.67
N GLN A 123 10.37 -2.79 -5.93
CA GLN A 123 9.60 -3.00 -7.15
C GLN A 123 8.47 -1.96 -7.30
N THR A 124 7.83 -1.58 -6.19
CA THR A 124 6.77 -0.57 -6.17
C THR A 124 7.33 0.81 -6.51
N LYS A 125 8.45 1.21 -5.89
CA LYS A 125 9.12 2.50 -6.15
C LYS A 125 9.61 2.63 -7.59
N LYS A 126 10.04 1.52 -8.21
CA LYS A 126 10.46 1.48 -9.61
C LYS A 126 9.29 1.39 -10.60
N ASN A 127 8.05 1.38 -10.14
CA ASN A 127 6.86 1.12 -10.96
C ASN A 127 6.91 -0.23 -11.72
N GLU A 128 7.74 -1.19 -11.29
CA GLU A 128 7.87 -2.52 -11.90
C GLU A 128 6.65 -3.40 -11.61
N MET A 129 5.80 -3.01 -10.65
CA MET A 129 4.60 -3.76 -10.27
C MET A 129 3.33 -3.36 -11.03
N VAL A 130 3.42 -2.43 -11.99
CA VAL A 130 2.27 -1.96 -12.75
C VAL A 130 1.77 -3.06 -13.69
N ARG A 131 0.67 -3.71 -13.30
CA ARG A 131 -0.01 -4.71 -14.13
C ARG A 131 -1.08 -4.03 -14.97
N ARG A 132 -0.70 -3.59 -16.16
CA ARG A 132 -1.58 -2.82 -17.08
C ARG A 132 -2.97 -3.43 -17.25
N ARG A 133 -3.08 -4.76 -17.38
CA ARG A 133 -4.38 -5.43 -17.56
C ARG A 133 -5.24 -5.38 -16.29
N THR A 134 -4.62 -5.59 -15.13
CA THR A 134 -5.30 -5.44 -13.83
C THR A 134 -5.79 -4.00 -13.64
N GLU A 135 -4.97 -3.00 -13.96
CA GLU A 135 -5.35 -1.59 -13.88
C GLU A 135 -6.49 -1.24 -14.84
N GLY A 136 -6.43 -1.73 -16.08
CA GLY A 136 -7.52 -1.57 -17.05
C GLY A 136 -8.84 -2.14 -16.53
N ASN A 137 -8.82 -3.32 -15.90
CA ASN A 137 -10.01 -3.90 -15.29
C ASN A 137 -10.49 -3.12 -14.06
N LEU A 138 -9.58 -2.65 -13.20
CA LEU A 138 -9.94 -1.80 -12.06
C LEU A 138 -10.58 -0.49 -12.50
N ASN A 139 -10.07 0.14 -13.57
CA ASN A 139 -10.65 1.36 -14.10
C ASN A 139 -12.05 1.11 -14.66
N ARG A 140 -12.26 0.04 -15.43
CA ARG A 140 -13.61 -0.35 -15.90
C ARG A 140 -14.59 -0.57 -14.76
N ILE A 141 -14.14 -1.18 -13.65
CA ILE A 141 -14.97 -1.37 -12.45
C ILE A 141 -15.32 -0.01 -11.83
N LYS A 142 -14.35 0.90 -11.71
CA LYS A 142 -14.59 2.26 -11.22
C LYS A 142 -15.58 3.03 -12.09
N ASP A 143 -15.40 3.01 -13.40
CA ASP A 143 -16.28 3.66 -14.37
C ASP A 143 -17.71 3.11 -14.22
N SER A 144 -17.86 1.78 -14.15
CA SER A 144 -19.17 1.14 -13.99
C SER A 144 -19.85 1.48 -12.65
N ILE A 145 -19.08 1.71 -11.58
CA ILE A 145 -19.61 2.10 -10.26
C ILE A 145 -19.98 3.58 -10.27
N GLN A 146 -19.16 4.44 -10.88
CA GLN A 146 -19.46 5.85 -11.05
C GLN A 146 -20.75 6.05 -11.86
N ASP A 147 -20.89 5.34 -12.99
CA ASP A 147 -22.07 5.42 -13.86
C ASP A 147 -23.37 5.04 -13.12
N ARG A 148 -23.29 4.14 -12.14
CA ARG A 148 -24.46 3.57 -11.45
C ARG A 148 -24.77 4.19 -10.09
N PHE A 149 -23.75 4.63 -9.37
CA PHE A 149 -23.86 5.06 -7.97
C PHE A 149 -23.29 6.46 -7.71
N ASP A 150 -22.80 7.15 -8.75
CA ASP A 150 -22.25 8.50 -8.68
C ASP A 150 -21.10 8.67 -7.66
N TYR A 151 -20.27 7.64 -7.51
CA TYR A 151 -19.01 7.74 -6.77
C TYR A 151 -17.90 6.88 -7.37
N ILE A 152 -16.65 7.33 -7.22
CA ILE A 152 -15.46 6.60 -7.69
C ILE A 152 -14.78 5.88 -6.50
N PRO A 153 -14.82 4.54 -6.42
CA PRO A 153 -14.11 3.80 -5.39
C PRO A 153 -12.60 3.80 -5.60
N THR A 154 -11.84 3.63 -4.52
CA THR A 154 -10.40 3.39 -4.61
C THR A 154 -10.13 1.95 -5.06
N SER A 155 -8.98 1.70 -5.68
CA SER A 155 -8.58 0.33 -6.04
C SER A 155 -8.52 -0.58 -4.80
N GLU A 156 -8.08 -0.04 -3.65
CA GLU A 156 -8.05 -0.75 -2.38
C GLU A 156 -9.46 -1.15 -1.90
N SER A 157 -10.44 -0.25 -2.00
CA SER A 157 -11.81 -0.59 -1.59
C SER A 157 -12.42 -1.68 -2.46
N ILE A 158 -12.11 -1.69 -3.77
CA ILE A 158 -12.54 -2.78 -4.69
C ILE A 158 -11.95 -4.11 -4.22
N TRP A 159 -10.64 -4.17 -3.94
CA TRP A 159 -10.00 -5.40 -3.45
C TRP A 159 -10.55 -5.86 -2.10
N LYS A 160 -10.83 -4.93 -1.18
CA LYS A 160 -11.48 -5.24 0.10
C LYS A 160 -12.89 -5.80 -0.11
N ALA A 161 -13.67 -5.22 -1.01
CA ALA A 161 -15.03 -5.69 -1.33
C ALA A 161 -15.02 -7.12 -1.90
N ILE A 162 -14.09 -7.44 -2.81
CA ILE A 162 -13.92 -8.81 -3.33
C ILE A 162 -13.62 -9.81 -2.20
N ARG A 163 -13.00 -9.39 -1.10
CA ARG A 163 -12.65 -10.26 0.03
C ARG A 163 -13.75 -10.36 1.10
N HIS A 164 -14.92 -9.76 0.89
CA HIS A 164 -15.99 -9.71 1.89
C HIS A 164 -16.43 -11.10 2.37
N LYS A 165 -16.75 -11.23 3.66
CA LYS A 165 -17.09 -12.52 4.30
C LYS A 165 -18.36 -13.17 3.77
N ASP A 166 -19.27 -12.37 3.22
CA ASP A 166 -20.54 -12.84 2.63
C ASP A 166 -20.34 -13.56 1.28
N LEU A 167 -19.13 -13.47 0.71
CA LEU A 167 -18.77 -14.17 -0.52
C LEU A 167 -18.08 -15.49 -0.17
N GLU A 168 -18.55 -16.58 -0.77
CA GLU A 168 -17.87 -17.87 -0.68
C GLU A 168 -16.42 -17.72 -1.17
N LYS A 169 -15.50 -18.48 -0.57
CA LYS A 169 -14.09 -18.48 -0.97
C LYS A 169 -13.91 -18.64 -2.49
N LYS A 170 -14.63 -19.57 -3.12
CA LYS A 170 -14.56 -19.79 -4.58
C LYS A 170 -14.96 -18.55 -5.38
N THR A 171 -15.99 -17.83 -4.96
CA THR A 171 -16.42 -16.58 -5.59
C THR A 171 -15.37 -15.48 -5.42
N ARG A 172 -14.77 -15.36 -4.24
CA ARG A 172 -13.70 -14.37 -3.98
C ARG A 172 -12.48 -14.65 -4.84
N ASP A 173 -12.07 -15.91 -4.94
CA ASP A 173 -10.94 -16.33 -5.76
C ASP A 173 -11.23 -16.11 -7.25
N PHE A 174 -12.43 -16.47 -7.71
CA PHE A 174 -12.89 -16.19 -9.07
C PHE A 174 -12.79 -14.69 -9.38
N MET A 175 -13.47 -13.82 -8.60
CA MET A 175 -13.43 -12.37 -8.79
C MET A 175 -12.00 -11.79 -8.80
N TRP A 176 -11.14 -12.30 -7.92
CA TRP A 176 -9.74 -11.90 -7.87
C TRP A 176 -8.98 -12.26 -9.15
N ILE A 177 -9.10 -13.51 -9.62
CA ILE A 177 -8.41 -14.00 -10.82
C ILE A 177 -8.87 -13.25 -12.07
N ILE A 178 -10.18 -13.00 -12.24
CA ILE A 178 -10.71 -12.29 -13.40
C ILE A 178 -10.27 -10.82 -13.39
N THR A 179 -10.32 -10.16 -12.23
CA THR A 179 -9.89 -8.76 -12.11
C THR A 179 -8.40 -8.63 -12.47
N HIS A 180 -7.59 -9.63 -12.11
CA HIS A 180 -6.20 -9.70 -12.52
C HIS A 180 -5.97 -10.09 -13.99
N ASP A 181 -7.01 -10.49 -14.73
CA ASP A 181 -6.92 -11.07 -16.07
C ASP A 181 -5.95 -12.28 -16.12
N ALA A 182 -6.05 -13.16 -15.14
CA ALA A 182 -5.10 -14.27 -14.97
C ALA A 182 -5.56 -15.60 -15.59
N TYR A 183 -6.77 -15.67 -16.13
CA TYR A 183 -7.25 -16.83 -16.88
C TYR A 183 -6.80 -16.78 -18.34
N TRP A 184 -6.61 -17.96 -18.94
CA TRP A 184 -6.29 -18.12 -20.36
C TRP A 184 -7.52 -17.89 -21.24
N THR A 185 -7.83 -16.62 -21.50
CA THR A 185 -8.97 -16.17 -22.32
C THR A 185 -8.57 -15.00 -23.22
N GLY A 186 -9.34 -14.75 -24.28
CA GLY A 186 -9.15 -13.64 -25.20
C GLY A 186 -7.71 -13.49 -25.71
N THR A 187 -7.15 -12.29 -25.56
CA THR A 187 -5.82 -11.93 -26.10
C THR A 187 -4.64 -12.72 -25.51
N HIS A 188 -4.83 -13.52 -24.45
CA HIS A 188 -3.76 -14.42 -23.99
C HIS A 188 -3.39 -15.49 -25.04
N TRP A 189 -4.34 -15.90 -25.86
CA TRP A 189 -4.12 -16.85 -26.94
C TRP A 189 -3.39 -16.25 -28.15
N LEU A 190 -3.38 -14.93 -28.30
CA LEU A 190 -2.75 -14.21 -29.43
C LEU A 190 -1.25 -13.94 -29.27
N ARG A 191 -0.59 -14.62 -28.33
CA ARG A 191 0.86 -14.46 -28.13
C ARG A 191 1.61 -15.13 -29.28
N GLY A 192 2.72 -14.54 -29.73
CA GLY A 192 3.50 -15.08 -30.86
C GLY A 192 4.06 -16.50 -30.67
N SER A 193 4.07 -17.02 -29.43
CA SER A 193 4.44 -18.40 -29.13
C SER A 193 3.31 -19.42 -29.32
N MET A 194 2.10 -18.99 -29.65
CA MET A 194 0.92 -19.85 -29.79
C MET A 194 0.72 -20.26 -31.25
N GLY A 195 0.48 -21.55 -31.49
CA GLY A 195 0.13 -22.08 -32.82
C GLY A 195 -1.21 -21.54 -33.32
N PRO A 196 -1.45 -21.53 -34.65
CA PRO A 196 -2.68 -21.01 -35.24
C PRO A 196 -3.96 -21.60 -34.63
N GLU A 197 -3.98 -22.91 -34.39
CA GLU A 197 -5.13 -23.61 -33.80
C GLU A 197 -5.46 -23.16 -32.37
N LEU A 198 -4.45 -22.69 -31.62
CA LEU A 198 -4.65 -22.14 -30.28
C LEU A 198 -5.08 -20.68 -30.33
N GLN A 199 -4.62 -19.91 -31.33
CA GLN A 199 -5.01 -18.52 -31.51
C GLN A 199 -6.50 -18.37 -31.86
N GLU A 200 -7.10 -19.36 -32.52
CA GLU A 200 -8.55 -19.40 -32.77
C GLU A 200 -9.38 -19.28 -31.48
N ARG A 201 -8.86 -19.80 -30.35
CA ARG A 201 -9.50 -19.71 -29.02
C ARG A 201 -9.52 -18.30 -28.44
N ALA A 202 -8.83 -17.34 -29.06
CA ALA A 202 -8.92 -15.93 -28.67
C ALA A 202 -10.28 -15.31 -28.98
N PHE A 203 -11.05 -15.92 -29.89
CA PHE A 203 -12.28 -15.35 -30.43
C PHE A 203 -13.47 -16.26 -30.16
N CYS A 204 -14.64 -15.65 -29.94
CA CYS A 204 -15.89 -16.37 -29.78
C CYS A 204 -16.30 -16.95 -31.14
N ALA A 205 -16.52 -18.26 -31.19
CA ALA A 205 -16.92 -18.94 -32.42
C ALA A 205 -18.27 -18.49 -32.99
N LEU A 206 -19.13 -17.88 -32.16
CA LEU A 206 -20.48 -17.47 -32.57
C LEU A 206 -20.53 -16.03 -33.09
N CYS A 207 -19.84 -15.09 -32.45
CA CYS A 207 -19.92 -13.67 -32.80
C CYS A 207 -18.59 -13.04 -33.22
N GLY A 208 -17.49 -13.80 -33.27
CA GLY A 208 -16.17 -13.37 -33.75
C GLY A 208 -15.45 -12.32 -32.90
N LYS A 209 -16.00 -11.91 -31.76
CA LYS A 209 -15.38 -10.93 -30.85
C LYS A 209 -14.35 -11.63 -29.95
N VAL A 210 -13.40 -10.87 -29.41
CA VAL A 210 -12.40 -11.39 -28.46
C VAL A 210 -13.11 -12.02 -27.26
N ASP A 211 -12.82 -13.29 -26.99
CA ASP A 211 -13.48 -14.10 -25.97
C ASP A 211 -12.81 -13.91 -24.60
N ASP A 212 -12.87 -12.68 -24.07
CA ASP A 212 -12.44 -12.36 -22.70
C ASP A 212 -13.59 -12.47 -21.71
N PHE A 213 -13.31 -12.42 -20.40
CA PHE A 213 -14.37 -12.53 -19.39
C PHE A 213 -15.43 -11.42 -19.45
N ARG A 214 -15.09 -10.23 -19.97
CA ARG A 214 -16.09 -9.18 -20.18
C ARG A 214 -17.04 -9.61 -21.29
N HIS A 215 -16.51 -10.15 -22.37
CA HIS A 215 -17.29 -10.71 -23.46
C HIS A 215 -18.18 -11.86 -22.97
N ILE A 216 -17.56 -12.92 -22.43
CA ILE A 216 -18.22 -14.13 -21.95
C ILE A 216 -19.36 -13.79 -20.99
N LEU A 217 -19.10 -12.95 -19.98
CA LEU A 217 -20.07 -12.68 -18.93
C LEU A 217 -21.09 -11.59 -19.27
N THR A 218 -20.76 -10.59 -20.10
CA THR A 218 -21.61 -9.38 -20.22
C THR A 218 -21.90 -8.88 -21.64
N LYS A 219 -21.20 -9.37 -22.67
CA LYS A 219 -21.36 -8.84 -24.04
C LYS A 219 -21.64 -9.88 -25.12
N CYS A 220 -21.40 -11.17 -24.86
CA CYS A 220 -21.65 -12.25 -25.79
C CYS A 220 -23.14 -12.32 -26.20
N GLU A 221 -23.37 -12.48 -27.50
CA GLU A 221 -24.70 -12.61 -28.10
C GLU A 221 -25.18 -14.07 -28.13
N SER A 222 -24.37 -15.00 -27.60
CA SER A 222 -24.74 -16.42 -27.56
C SER A 222 -25.99 -16.64 -26.69
N PRO A 223 -26.88 -17.59 -27.07
CA PRO A 223 -28.08 -17.89 -26.29
C PRO A 223 -27.77 -18.27 -24.83
N GLY A 224 -26.65 -18.95 -24.61
CA GLY A 224 -26.24 -19.42 -23.29
C GLY A 224 -26.09 -18.29 -22.26
N GLN A 225 -25.45 -17.18 -22.64
CA GLN A 225 -25.28 -16.05 -21.72
C GLN A 225 -26.62 -15.47 -21.27
N ASN A 226 -27.53 -15.27 -22.23
CA ASN A 226 -28.87 -14.73 -21.95
C ASN A 226 -29.68 -15.67 -21.04
N ILE A 227 -29.62 -16.98 -21.28
CA ILE A 227 -30.27 -17.99 -20.43
C ILE A 227 -29.74 -17.90 -18.99
N ILE A 228 -28.42 -17.82 -18.81
CA ILE A 228 -27.81 -17.73 -17.47
C ILE A 228 -28.23 -16.45 -16.75
N TRP A 229 -28.24 -15.30 -17.41
CA TRP A 229 -28.69 -14.05 -16.79
C TRP A 229 -30.18 -14.05 -16.47
N HIS A 230 -31.00 -14.66 -17.32
CA HIS A 230 -32.42 -14.87 -17.05
C HIS A 230 -32.65 -15.71 -15.79
N LEU A 231 -31.93 -16.83 -15.67
CA LEU A 231 -31.99 -17.69 -14.47
C LEU A 231 -31.47 -16.97 -13.23
N ALA A 232 -30.37 -16.23 -13.34
CA ALA A 232 -29.83 -15.41 -12.25
C ALA A 232 -30.84 -14.35 -11.79
N GLY A 233 -31.54 -13.71 -12.72
CA GLY A 233 -32.63 -12.77 -12.42
C GLY A 233 -33.77 -13.42 -11.65
N LYS A 234 -34.23 -14.61 -12.06
CA LYS A 234 -35.25 -15.38 -11.33
C LYS A 234 -34.83 -15.70 -9.90
N VAL A 235 -33.60 -16.15 -9.69
CA VAL A 235 -33.06 -16.42 -8.35
C VAL A 235 -33.01 -15.15 -7.51
N TRP A 236 -32.62 -14.02 -8.11
CA TRP A 236 -32.58 -12.73 -7.43
C TRP A 236 -33.97 -12.25 -6.98
N ASP A 237 -34.98 -12.43 -7.82
CA ASP A 237 -36.36 -12.05 -7.48
C ASP A 237 -36.98 -12.96 -6.42
N LEU A 238 -36.61 -14.25 -6.38
CA LEU A 238 -36.95 -15.12 -5.25
C LEU A 238 -36.36 -14.59 -3.95
N LYS A 239 -35.09 -14.15 -3.95
CA LYS A 239 -34.46 -13.59 -2.76
C LYS A 239 -35.16 -12.31 -2.28
N LYS A 240 -35.60 -11.43 -3.19
CA LYS A 240 -36.38 -10.22 -2.81
C LYS A 240 -37.69 -10.57 -2.11
N LYS A 241 -38.36 -11.66 -2.50
CA LYS A 241 -39.60 -12.11 -1.85
C LYS A 241 -39.38 -12.54 -0.39
N TYR A 242 -38.17 -12.99 -0.03
CA TYR A 242 -37.84 -13.47 1.32
C TYR A 242 -36.95 -12.50 2.12
N CYS A 243 -36.56 -11.37 1.55
CA CYS A 243 -35.69 -10.39 2.17
C CYS A 243 -36.40 -9.03 2.14
N THR A 244 -37.31 -8.80 3.08
CA THR A 244 -37.77 -7.46 3.45
C THR A 244 -36.63 -6.75 4.20
N LEU A 245 -35.59 -6.39 3.46
CA LEU A 245 -34.76 -5.26 3.83
C LEU A 245 -35.46 -4.05 3.23
N ASP A 246 -35.96 -3.16 4.08
CA ASP A 246 -36.50 -1.85 3.70
C ASP A 246 -35.42 -1.06 2.95
N LEU A 247 -35.36 -1.26 1.64
CA LEU A 247 -34.79 -0.32 0.70
C LEU A 247 -35.91 0.66 0.34
N PRO A 248 -35.67 1.99 0.41
CA PRO A 248 -36.68 2.97 0.06
C PRO A 248 -37.16 2.70 -1.36
N GLN A 249 -38.47 2.57 -1.49
CA GLN A 249 -39.15 2.12 -2.69
C GLN A 249 -38.68 2.89 -3.92
N SER A 250 -38.18 2.17 -4.93
CA SER A 250 -38.04 2.71 -6.28
C SER A 250 -39.44 2.88 -6.88
N GLY A 251 -40.03 4.05 -6.67
CA GLY A 251 -41.22 4.50 -7.37
C GLY A 251 -40.87 4.77 -8.82
N ARG A 252 -41.57 4.10 -9.74
CA ARG A 252 -41.74 4.58 -11.11
C ARG A 252 -42.45 5.94 -11.03
N HIS A 253 -41.84 7.00 -11.55
CA HIS A 253 -42.43 7.97 -12.49
C HIS A 253 -41.44 9.11 -12.80
N PRO A 254 -41.56 9.77 -13.97
CA PRO A 254 -40.60 10.75 -14.47
C PRO A 254 -40.88 12.14 -13.90
N GLY A 255 -39.84 12.86 -13.50
CA GLY A 255 -39.93 14.30 -13.23
C GLY A 255 -39.29 14.72 -11.91
N LEU A 256 -38.14 15.40 -12.05
CA LEU A 256 -37.51 16.35 -11.11
C LEU A 256 -37.28 15.90 -9.65
N TRP A 257 -36.55 16.76 -8.92
CA TRP A 257 -36.16 16.72 -7.50
C TRP A 257 -34.76 16.10 -7.26
N THR A 258 -33.69 16.89 -7.31
CA THR A 258 -33.17 17.84 -6.29
C THR A 258 -32.86 17.21 -4.94
N GLY A 259 -31.55 17.18 -4.62
CA GLY A 259 -30.95 17.44 -3.31
C GLY A 259 -31.49 16.69 -2.09
N GLN A 260 -30.71 15.75 -1.57
CA GLN A 260 -29.94 15.94 -0.33
C GLN A 260 -29.14 14.68 0.00
N GLY A 261 -27.83 14.86 0.19
CA GLY A 261 -26.91 13.79 0.51
C GLY A 261 -27.10 13.26 1.94
N LYS A 262 -26.90 11.96 2.12
CA LYS A 262 -26.50 11.38 3.40
C LYS A 262 -25.25 10.53 3.24
N ARG A 263 -24.19 11.09 3.80
CA ARG A 263 -22.85 10.56 4.03
C ARG A 263 -22.94 9.42 5.05
N TRP A 264 -22.50 8.22 4.69
CA TRP A 264 -22.35 7.12 5.64
C TRP A 264 -20.92 7.12 6.20
N ARG A 265 -20.82 6.99 7.53
CA ARG A 265 -19.58 6.85 8.30
C ARG A 265 -18.98 5.46 8.15
#